data_AF-A0A350BCD7-F1
#
_entry.id   AF-A0A350BCD7-F1
#
_cell.length_a   1.000
_cell.length_b   1.000
_cell.length_c   1.000
_cell.angle_alpha   90.00
_cell.angle_beta   90.00
_cell.angle_gamma   90.00
#
_symmetry.space_group_name_H-M   'P 1'
#
loop_
_entity.id
_entity.type
_entity.pdbx_description
1 polymer ?
#
loop_
_entity_poly.entity_id
_entity_poly.type
_entity_poly.pdbx_seq_one_letter_code
_entity_poly.pdbx_strand_id
1 'polypeptide(L)'
;GLGRPRFVAQLHQYFKNGERLPEATLKEQLSYLRQFAKQLVNLKGEEIAMKELRGIGVHFLNGYAGMKPFKTQLIQITTFAEFDLLLKRIRYSMNNKALDNY
;
A
#
# COMPACT_ATOMS: atom_id res chain seq x y z
N GLY A 1 -20.06 17.55 10.22
CA GLY A 1 -18.92 16.80 9.67
C GLY A 1 -19.10 15.33 9.98
N LEU A 2 -19.58 14.54 9.01
CA LEU A 2 -19.86 13.12 9.19
C LEU A 2 -19.38 12.37 7.95
N GLY A 3 -18.08 12.21 7.81
CA GLY A 3 -17.50 11.43 6.73
C GLY A 3 -16.20 10.81 7.20
N ARG A 4 -16.11 9.48 7.09
CA ARG A 4 -14.90 8.63 7.25
C ARG A 4 -14.71 7.78 8.53
N PRO A 5 -15.76 7.34 9.25
CA PRO A 5 -15.65 6.11 10.06
C PRO A 5 -15.89 4.83 9.22
N ARG A 6 -16.89 4.86 8.32
CA ARG A 6 -17.34 3.65 7.59
C ARG A 6 -16.37 3.14 6.52
N PHE A 7 -15.61 4.02 5.86
CA PHE A 7 -14.65 3.60 4.84
C PHE A 7 -13.46 2.84 5.45
N VAL A 8 -13.00 3.26 6.64
CA VAL A 8 -11.96 2.54 7.38
C VAL A 8 -12.48 1.19 7.83
N ALA A 9 -13.72 1.10 8.33
CA ALA A 9 -14.34 -0.18 8.66
C ALA A 9 -14.50 -1.10 7.43
N GLN A 10 -14.83 -0.54 6.26
CA GLN A 10 -14.93 -1.29 5.00
C GLN A 10 -13.55 -1.79 4.53
N LEU A 11 -12.51 -0.95 4.53
CA LEU A 11 -11.14 -1.43 4.28
C LEU A 11 -10.72 -2.45 5.33
N HIS A 12 -11.02 -2.22 6.60
CA HIS A 12 -10.63 -3.13 7.68
C HIS A 12 -11.34 -4.47 7.54
N GLN A 13 -12.64 -4.51 7.23
CA GLN A 13 -13.37 -5.76 6.93
C GLN A 13 -12.84 -6.44 5.66
N TYR A 14 -12.51 -5.66 4.64
CA TYR A 14 -11.99 -6.16 3.37
C TYR A 14 -10.58 -6.77 3.52
N PHE A 15 -9.69 -6.10 4.26
CA PHE A 15 -8.28 -6.49 4.40
C PHE A 15 -7.99 -7.38 5.61
N LYS A 16 -8.86 -7.44 6.63
CA LYS A 16 -8.73 -8.38 7.77
C LYS A 16 -8.70 -9.84 7.32
N ASN A 17 -9.28 -10.15 6.17
CA ASN A 17 -9.32 -11.51 5.63
C ASN A 17 -8.15 -11.82 4.67
N GLY A 18 -7.35 -10.82 4.27
CA GLY A 18 -6.23 -11.00 3.34
C GLY A 18 -6.64 -11.46 1.93
N GLU A 19 -7.94 -11.51 1.63
CA GLU A 19 -8.44 -11.88 0.31
C GLU A 19 -8.16 -10.74 -0.66
N ARG A 20 -7.32 -11.05 -1.66
CA ARG A 20 -7.16 -10.23 -2.86
C ARG A 20 -8.56 -9.89 -3.38
N LEU A 21 -8.83 -8.62 -3.69
CA LEU A 21 -9.79 -8.32 -4.76
C LEU A 21 -9.33 -9.19 -5.94
N PRO A 22 -10.14 -10.14 -6.44
CA PRO A 22 -9.73 -11.02 -7.54
C PRO A 22 -9.35 -10.23 -8.80
N GLU A 23 -9.67 -8.93 -8.86
CA GLU A 23 -9.58 -8.10 -10.05
C GLU A 23 -8.80 -6.78 -9.88
N ALA A 24 -8.28 -6.46 -8.68
CA ALA A 24 -7.57 -5.19 -8.51
C ALA A 24 -6.18 -5.25 -9.17
N THR A 25 -5.94 -4.36 -10.12
CA THR A 25 -4.62 -4.15 -10.71
C THR A 25 -3.61 -3.70 -9.64
N LEU A 26 -2.31 -3.92 -9.88
CA LEU A 26 -1.27 -3.41 -8.96
C LEU A 26 -1.38 -1.89 -8.78
N LYS A 27 -1.77 -1.14 -9.83
CA LYS A 27 -1.97 0.31 -9.76
C LYS A 27 -3.05 0.68 -8.74
N GLU A 28 -4.17 -0.03 -8.74
CA GLU A 28 -5.25 0.18 -7.79
C GLU A 28 -4.83 -0.21 -6.38
N GLN A 29 -4.13 -1.34 -6.21
CA GLN A 29 -3.56 -1.74 -4.91
C GLN A 29 -2.66 -0.65 -4.33
N LEU A 30 -1.77 -0.05 -5.12
CA LEU A 30 -0.90 1.04 -4.66
C LEU A 30 -1.69 2.32 -4.32
N SER A 31 -2.81 2.56 -5.02
CA SER A 31 -3.71 3.69 -4.71
C SER A 31 -4.43 3.48 -3.37
N TYR A 32 -4.97 2.28 -3.15
CA TYR A 32 -5.62 1.90 -1.89
C TYR A 32 -4.63 1.94 -0.73
N LEU A 33 -3.44 1.38 -0.91
CA LEU A 33 -2.39 1.40 0.12
C LEU A 33 -2.00 2.83 0.50
N ARG A 34 -1.88 3.74 -0.48
CA ARG A 34 -1.59 5.16 -0.22
C ARG A 34 -2.71 5.86 0.55
N GLN A 35 -3.96 5.62 0.18
CA GLN A 35 -5.12 6.21 0.85
C GLN A 35 -5.24 5.69 2.29
N PHE A 36 -5.04 4.39 2.48
CA PHE A 36 -5.01 3.75 3.79
C PHE A 36 -3.93 4.36 4.69
N ALA A 37 -2.70 4.52 4.19
CA ALA A 37 -1.61 5.16 4.93
C ALA A 37 -1.96 6.60 5.36
N LYS A 38 -2.53 7.42 4.46
CA LYS A 38 -2.96 8.79 4.79
C LYS A 38 -4.02 8.81 5.91
N GLN A 39 -4.95 7.86 5.88
CA GLN A 39 -5.99 7.76 6.90
C GLN A 39 -5.42 7.33 8.25
N LEU A 40 -4.50 6.36 8.27
CA LEU A 40 -3.79 5.97 9.48
C LEU A 40 -3.03 7.16 10.08
N VAL A 41 -2.30 7.93 9.26
CA VAL A 41 -1.56 9.12 9.71
C VAL A 41 -2.53 10.14 10.32
N ASN A 42 -3.65 10.43 9.66
CA ASN A 42 -4.64 11.37 10.17
C ASN A 42 -5.31 10.90 11.48
N LEU A 43 -5.45 9.59 11.68
CA LEU A 43 -6.13 9.01 12.84
C LEU A 43 -5.21 8.83 14.04
N LYS A 44 -3.96 8.40 13.81
CA LYS A 44 -3.05 7.90 14.85
C LYS A 44 -1.71 8.63 14.91
N GLY A 45 -1.46 9.58 14.00
CA GLY A 45 -0.15 10.16 13.79
C GLY A 45 0.76 9.25 12.96
N GLU A 46 1.84 9.84 12.43
CA GLU A 46 2.70 9.19 11.44
C GLU A 46 3.44 7.96 11.99
N GLU A 47 4.01 8.06 13.19
CA GLU A 47 4.80 6.99 13.78
C GLU A 47 3.99 5.69 13.96
N ILE A 48 2.79 5.81 14.55
CA ILE A 48 1.89 4.67 14.75
C ILE A 48 1.38 4.16 13.41
N ALA A 49 1.04 5.06 12.49
CA ALA A 49 0.59 4.70 11.15
C ALA A 49 1.62 3.86 10.39
N MET A 50 2.90 4.25 10.39
CA MET A 50 3.94 3.51 9.68
C MET A 50 4.25 2.17 10.35
N LYS A 51 4.16 2.05 11.68
CA LYS A 51 4.25 0.75 12.39
C LYS A 51 3.18 -0.23 11.91
N GLU A 52 1.92 0.19 11.85
CA GLU A 52 0.82 -0.67 11.39
C GLU A 52 0.90 -0.97 9.89
N LEU A 53 1.27 0.03 9.08
CA LEU A 53 1.36 -0.09 7.62
C LEU A 53 2.38 -1.16 7.19
N ARG A 54 3.48 -1.33 7.93
CA ARG A 54 4.51 -2.34 7.64
C ARG A 54 3.96 -3.76 7.62
N GLY A 55 3.08 -4.10 8.55
CA GLY A 55 2.47 -5.43 8.62
C GLY A 55 1.47 -5.66 7.49
N ILE A 56 0.50 -4.76 7.36
CA ILE A 56 -0.61 -4.95 6.41
C ILE A 56 -0.22 -4.66 4.95
N GLY A 57 0.70 -3.72 4.72
CA GLY A 57 1.05 -3.26 3.39
C GLY A 57 1.75 -4.30 2.52
N VAL A 58 2.42 -5.29 3.11
CA VAL A 58 3.10 -6.37 2.36
C VAL A 58 2.09 -7.21 1.58
N HIS A 59 0.87 -7.38 2.12
CA HIS A 59 -0.20 -8.15 1.50
C HIS A 59 -0.70 -7.52 0.19
N PHE A 60 -0.66 -6.19 0.07
CA PHE A 60 -1.03 -5.46 -1.15
C PHE A 60 -0.11 -5.78 -2.33
N LEU A 61 1.09 -6.31 -2.06
CA LEU A 61 2.09 -6.68 -3.06
C LEU A 61 2.13 -8.20 -3.31
N ASN A 62 1.27 -8.99 -2.66
CA ASN A 62 1.20 -10.44 -2.87
C ASN A 62 0.68 -10.78 -4.27
N GLY A 63 1.31 -11.79 -4.88
CA GLY A 63 1.00 -12.33 -6.21
C GLY A 63 1.30 -11.40 -7.40
N TYR A 64 2.07 -10.33 -7.22
CA TYR A 64 2.63 -9.54 -8.34
C TYR A 64 4.12 -9.85 -8.51
N ALA A 65 4.55 -10.09 -9.76
CA ALA A 65 5.93 -10.46 -10.07
C ALA A 65 6.92 -9.32 -9.75
N GLY A 66 8.10 -9.68 -9.26
CA GLY A 66 9.16 -8.71 -8.95
C GLY A 66 8.92 -7.87 -7.69
N MET A 67 7.96 -8.21 -6.83
CA MET A 67 7.65 -7.42 -5.63
C MET A 67 8.53 -7.73 -4.41
N LYS A 68 9.31 -8.81 -4.42
CA LYS A 68 10.18 -9.21 -3.30
C LYS A 68 11.05 -8.07 -2.74
N PRO A 69 11.83 -7.31 -3.54
CA PRO A 69 12.65 -6.21 -3.00
C PRO A 69 11.81 -5.09 -2.39
N PHE A 70 10.65 -4.79 -2.95
CA PHE A 70 9.76 -3.73 -2.44
C PHE A 70 9.09 -4.13 -1.13
N LYS A 71 8.76 -5.42 -0.94
CA LYS A 71 8.26 -5.93 0.35
C LYS A 71 9.32 -5.79 1.45
N THR A 72 10.57 -6.10 1.16
CA THR A 72 11.68 -5.92 2.10
C THR A 72 11.88 -4.45 2.48
N GLN A 73 11.77 -3.53 1.51
CA GLN A 73 11.84 -2.10 1.79
C GLN A 73 10.63 -1.61 2.60
N LEU A 74 9.44 -2.12 2.29
CA LEU A 74 8.21 -1.71 2.95
C LEU A 74 8.24 -1.99 4.45
N ILE A 75 8.80 -3.11 4.90
CA ILE A 75 8.87 -3.43 6.34
C ILE A 75 9.88 -2.56 7.13
N GLN A 76 10.70 -1.76 6.44
CA GLN A 76 11.72 -0.89 7.05
C GLN A 76 11.34 0.59 7.07
N ILE A 77 10.22 0.99 6.44
CA ILE A 77 9.81 2.40 6.40
C ILE A 77 9.49 2.92 7.81
N THR A 78 9.85 4.18 8.03
CA THR A 78 9.59 4.90 9.27
C THR A 78 8.77 6.15 9.05
N THR A 79 8.78 6.70 7.82
CA THR A 79 8.05 7.91 7.46
C THR A 79 7.08 7.71 6.29
N PHE A 80 6.05 8.55 6.24
CA PHE A 80 5.13 8.60 5.11
C PHE A 80 5.84 9.02 3.82
N ALA A 81 6.88 9.86 3.92
CA ALA A 81 7.69 10.27 2.77
C ALA A 81 8.45 9.08 2.15
N GLU A 82 9.13 8.27 2.97
CA GLU A 82 9.80 7.03 2.52
C GLU A 82 8.82 6.06 1.87
N PHE A 83 7.65 5.87 2.51
CA PHE A 83 6.57 5.09 1.97
C PHE A 83 6.11 5.62 0.60
N ASP A 84 5.94 6.94 0.46
CA ASP A 84 5.49 7.51 -0.80
C ASP A 84 6.51 7.36 -1.93
N LEU A 85 7.80 7.49 -1.59
CA LEU A 85 8.91 7.23 -2.50
C LEU A 85 8.92 5.76 -2.93
N LEU A 86 8.66 4.82 -2.02
CA LEU A 86 8.56 3.41 -2.35
C LEU A 86 7.44 3.14 -3.37
N LEU A 87 6.24 3.71 -3.17
CA LEU A 87 5.15 3.56 -4.14
C LEU A 87 5.49 4.13 -5.52
N LYS A 88 6.20 5.27 -5.57
CA LYS A 88 6.69 5.86 -6.84
C LYS A 88 7.69 4.94 -7.52
N ARG A 89 8.62 4.33 -6.78
CA ARG A 89 9.60 3.37 -7.33
C ARG A 89 8.94 2.12 -7.91
N ILE A 90 7.90 1.60 -7.26
CA ILE A 90 7.13 0.47 -7.79
C ILE A 90 6.49 0.85 -9.14
N ARG A 91 5.82 2.01 -9.21
CA ARG A 91 5.20 2.50 -10.45
C ARG A 91 6.22 2.72 -11.57
N TYR A 92 7.36 3.30 -11.23
CA TYR A 92 8.46 3.49 -12.18
C TYR A 92 8.97 2.16 -12.72
N SER A 93 9.21 1.17 -11.85
CA SER A 93 9.65 -0.17 -12.26
C SER A 93 8.64 -0.87 -13.18
N MET A 94 7.34 -0.67 -12.96
CA MET A 94 6.30 -1.21 -13.85
C MET A 94 6.35 -0.57 -15.24
N ASN A 95 6.50 0.75 -15.32
CA ASN A 95 6.54 1.45 -16.59
C ASN A 95 7.79 1.09 -17.41
N ASN A 96 8.95 0.95 -16.77
CA ASN A 96 10.18 0.59 -17.47
C ASN A 96 10.16 -0.86 -17.95
N LYS A 97 9.63 -1.80 -17.16
CA LYS A 97 9.41 -3.17 -17.65
C LYS A 97 8.44 -3.25 -18.84
N ALA A 98 7.48 -2.34 -18.95
CA ALA A 98 6.62 -2.27 -20.12
C ALA A 98 7.35 -1.75 -21.37
N LEU A 99 8.40 -0.95 -21.18
CA LEU A 99 9.24 -0.41 -22.26
C LEU A 99 10.35 -1.38 -22.72
N ASP A 100 10.85 -2.24 -21.83
CA ASP A 100 11.85 -3.27 -22.17
C ASP A 100 11.27 -4.44 -23.01
N ASN A 101 9.96 -4.46 -23.26
CA ASN A 101 9.26 -5.47 -24.07
C ASN A 101 8.95 -5.01 -25.50
N TYR A 102 9.57 -3.91 -25.97
CA TYR A 102 9.53 -3.40 -27.34
C TYR A 102 10.96 -3.18 -27.85
#